data_AF-A0A7C5QGZ1-F1
#
_entry.id   AF-A0A7C5QGZ1-F1
#
_cell.length_a   1.000
_cell.length_b   1.000
_cell.length_c   1.000
_cell.angle_alpha   90.00
_cell.angle_beta   90.00
_cell.angle_gamma   90.00
#
_symmetry.space_group_name_H-M   'P 1'
#
loop_
_entity.id
_entity.type
_entity.pdbx_description
1 polymer ?
#
loop_
_entity_poly.entity_id
_entity_poly.type
_entity_poly.pdbx_seq_one_letter_code
_entity_poly.pdbx_strand_id
1 'polypeptide(L)'
;MGTAFRVFWAALKDYYDEMFRLVGANLLWVLSIPLVITLPPATAGMFYLTNQVAHHKSVELGMFFEGFKKYFLKSWLLTLLNAAALLIFYTNFTFYGARVAGQWGSILQGLFVGLAVMWCLIQLYVFPMLLEQEEPRLLLALRNAALMAFASPIATLVLGVLLVATALLSFALALPFAVALMAVVCLAANEAVLTLLVEFGIRKPPEEVAQE
;
A
#
# COMPACT_ATOMS: atom_id res chain seq x y z
N MET A 1 -17.77 8.30 -2.08
CA MET A 1 -16.89 9.09 -1.19
C MET A 1 -16.84 8.54 0.24
N GLY A 2 -17.95 8.02 0.79
CA GLY A 2 -17.99 7.47 2.15
C GLY A 2 -17.01 6.33 2.43
N THR A 3 -16.79 5.38 1.51
CA THR A 3 -15.89 4.23 1.75
C THR A 3 -14.43 4.64 1.96
N ALA A 4 -13.83 5.44 1.06
CA ALA A 4 -12.44 5.85 1.21
C ALA A 4 -12.19 6.66 2.50
N PHE A 5 -13.12 7.57 2.84
CA PHE A 5 -13.00 8.35 4.08
C PHE A 5 -13.17 7.48 5.33
N ARG A 6 -14.12 6.53 5.30
CA ARG A 6 -14.32 5.55 6.38
C ARG A 6 -13.08 4.68 6.59
N VAL A 7 -12.49 4.16 5.52
CA VAL A 7 -11.23 3.39 5.53
C VAL A 7 -10.09 4.22 6.11
N PHE A 8 -9.93 5.46 5.64
CA PHE A 8 -8.87 6.33 6.12
C PHE A 8 -9.07 6.70 7.60
N TRP A 9 -10.31 6.95 8.01
CA TRP A 9 -10.65 7.24 9.41
C TRP A 9 -10.41 6.02 10.31
N ALA A 10 -10.77 4.82 9.88
CA ALA A 10 -10.45 3.57 10.59
C ALA A 10 -8.94 3.43 10.79
N ALA A 11 -8.15 3.62 9.73
CA ALA A 11 -6.69 3.56 9.82
C ALA A 11 -6.09 4.59 10.79
N LEU A 12 -6.64 5.81 10.87
CA LEU A 12 -6.19 6.81 11.84
C LEU A 12 -6.57 6.43 13.28
N LYS A 13 -7.76 5.86 13.47
CA LYS A 13 -8.22 5.37 14.78
C LYS A 13 -7.34 4.21 15.25
N ASP A 14 -7.10 3.22 14.39
CA ASP A 14 -6.25 2.08 14.69
C ASP A 14 -4.81 2.51 14.97
N TYR A 15 -4.31 3.51 14.24
CA TYR A 15 -3.01 4.12 14.54
C TYR A 15 -2.96 4.72 15.94
N TYR A 16 -4.02 5.43 16.35
CA TYR A 16 -4.11 6.03 17.68
C TYR A 16 -4.20 4.97 18.79
N ASP A 17 -5.03 3.95 18.59
CA ASP A 17 -5.24 2.86 19.55
C ASP A 17 -3.95 2.04 19.77
N GLU A 18 -3.17 1.83 18.70
CA GLU A 18 -1.92 1.05 18.72
C GLU A 18 -0.64 1.92 18.64
N MET A 19 -0.76 3.21 18.99
CA MET A 19 0.27 4.22 18.72
C MET A 19 1.66 3.83 19.21
N PHE A 20 1.79 3.38 20.46
CA PHE A 20 3.11 3.03 21.03
C PHE A 20 3.81 1.92 20.25
N ARG A 21 3.07 0.91 19.79
CA ARG A 21 3.61 -0.23 19.05
C ARG A 21 3.92 0.18 17.61
N LEU A 22 3.04 0.94 16.98
CA LEU A 22 3.22 1.39 15.60
C LEU A 22 4.34 2.42 15.45
N VAL A 23 4.55 3.28 16.45
CA VAL A 23 5.71 4.17 16.54
C VAL A 23 6.99 3.34 16.61
N GLY A 24 7.04 2.32 17.49
CA GLY A 24 8.20 1.42 17.58
C GLY A 24 8.50 0.71 16.26
N ALA A 25 7.48 0.20 15.57
CA ALA A 25 7.63 -0.43 14.27
C ALA A 25 8.08 0.54 13.17
N ASN A 26 7.53 1.76 13.14
CA ASN A 26 7.97 2.80 12.21
C ASN A 26 9.41 3.23 12.46
N LEU A 27 9.88 3.27 13.71
CA LEU A 27 11.30 3.53 14.00
C LEU A 27 12.19 2.44 13.38
N LEU A 28 11.81 1.16 13.50
CA LEU A 28 12.53 0.06 12.83
C LEU A 28 12.51 0.20 11.31
N TRP A 29 11.38 0.65 10.75
CA TRP A 29 11.25 0.92 9.32
C TRP A 29 12.15 2.08 8.88
N VAL A 30 12.18 3.19 9.62
CA VAL A 30 13.07 4.35 9.36
C VAL A 30 14.54 3.95 9.45
N LEU A 31 14.92 3.13 10.44
CA LEU A 31 16.27 2.58 10.57
C LEU A 31 16.65 1.66 9.40
N SER A 32 15.68 1.14 8.66
CA SER A 32 15.91 0.31 7.46
C SER A 32 16.10 1.15 6.19
N ILE A 33 15.81 2.46 6.20
CA ILE A 33 16.04 3.36 5.06
C ILE A 33 17.52 3.40 4.62
N PRO A 34 18.51 3.64 5.50
CA PRO A 34 19.92 3.67 5.08
C PRO A 34 20.41 2.31 4.59
N LEU A 35 19.81 1.23 5.12
CA LEU A 35 20.09 -0.14 4.73
C LEU A 35 19.17 -0.53 3.56
N VAL A 36 19.24 0.16 2.42
CA VAL A 36 18.36 0.00 1.23
C VAL A 36 17.91 -1.46 0.95
N ILE A 37 18.78 -2.44 1.24
CA ILE A 37 18.50 -3.88 1.14
C ILE A 37 17.38 -4.38 2.07
N THR A 38 17.27 -3.85 3.28
CA THR A 38 16.26 -4.22 4.29
C THR A 38 14.97 -3.42 4.15
N LEU A 39 14.92 -2.38 3.31
CA LEU A 39 13.74 -1.54 3.15
C LEU A 39 12.52 -2.29 2.57
N PRO A 40 12.65 -3.13 1.52
CA PRO A 40 11.49 -3.90 1.04
C PRO A 40 10.98 -4.91 2.09
N PRO A 41 11.84 -5.71 2.74
CA PRO A 41 11.40 -6.59 3.82
C PRO A 41 10.85 -5.83 5.05
N ALA A 42 11.37 -4.65 5.38
CA ALA A 42 10.82 -3.81 6.45
C ALA A 42 9.41 -3.32 6.12
N THR A 43 9.18 -2.95 4.87
CA THR A 43 7.84 -2.57 4.39
C THR A 43 6.88 -3.75 4.46
N ALA A 44 7.34 -4.96 4.12
CA ALA A 44 6.56 -6.18 4.32
C ALA A 44 6.24 -6.48 5.79
N GLY A 45 7.21 -6.24 6.68
CA GLY A 45 7.00 -6.33 8.14
C GLY A 45 5.92 -5.35 8.62
N MET A 46 5.94 -4.11 8.13
CA MET A 46 4.90 -3.11 8.42
C MET A 46 3.53 -3.56 7.94
N PHE A 47 3.41 -4.02 6.69
CA PHE A 47 2.13 -4.52 6.16
C PHE A 47 1.59 -5.70 6.96
N TYR A 48 2.46 -6.65 7.35
CA TYR A 48 2.04 -7.78 8.16
C TYR A 48 1.58 -7.36 9.56
N LEU A 49 2.35 -6.51 10.25
CA LEU A 49 2.00 -6.00 11.58
C LEU A 49 0.66 -5.26 11.56
N THR A 50 0.51 -4.33 10.62
CA THR A 50 -0.72 -3.53 10.47
C THR A 50 -1.91 -4.36 9.99
N ASN A 51 -1.68 -5.47 9.28
CA ASN A 51 -2.76 -6.40 8.97
C ASN A 51 -3.32 -7.07 10.24
N GLN A 52 -2.47 -7.36 11.23
CA GLN A 52 -2.94 -7.91 12.49
C GLN A 52 -3.73 -6.87 13.31
N VAL A 53 -3.32 -5.60 13.25
CA VAL A 53 -4.08 -4.47 13.84
C VAL A 53 -5.47 -4.36 13.20
N ALA A 54 -5.52 -4.37 11.86
CA ALA A 54 -6.77 -4.30 11.08
C ALA A 54 -7.71 -5.50 11.35
N HIS A 55 -7.16 -6.62 11.81
CA HIS A 55 -7.93 -7.79 12.26
C HIS A 55 -8.32 -7.73 13.75
N HIS A 56 -8.07 -6.61 14.43
CA HIS A 56 -8.28 -6.41 15.87
C HIS A 56 -7.63 -7.49 16.75
N LYS A 57 -6.47 -8.01 16.33
CA LYS A 57 -5.70 -8.99 17.11
C LYS A 57 -4.75 -8.27 18.06
N SER A 58 -4.33 -8.96 19.13
CA SER A 58 -3.28 -8.46 20.03
C SER A 58 -1.98 -8.27 19.26
N VAL A 59 -1.45 -7.05 19.26
CA VAL A 59 -0.28 -6.69 18.45
C VAL A 59 0.99 -6.68 19.30
N GLU A 60 2.04 -7.29 18.77
CA GLU A 60 3.38 -7.27 19.37
C GLU A 60 4.40 -6.80 18.34
N LEU A 61 5.44 -6.08 18.78
CA LEU A 61 6.55 -5.65 17.91
C LEU A 61 7.27 -6.84 17.27
N GLY A 62 7.25 -8.03 17.88
CA GLY A 62 7.81 -9.25 17.30
C GLY A 62 7.19 -9.61 15.94
N MET A 63 5.91 -9.30 15.74
CA MET A 63 5.20 -9.58 14.48
C MET A 63 5.78 -8.81 13.30
N PHE A 64 6.38 -7.63 13.51
CA PHE A 64 7.12 -6.92 12.46
C PHE A 64 8.25 -7.80 11.89
N PHE A 65 9.04 -8.42 12.78
CA PHE A 65 10.15 -9.27 12.38
C PHE A 65 9.69 -10.60 11.78
N GLU A 66 8.55 -11.13 12.22
CA GLU A 66 7.91 -12.28 11.57
C GLU A 66 7.55 -11.96 10.12
N GLY A 67 6.85 -10.86 9.88
CA GLY A 67 6.48 -10.39 8.55
C GLY A 67 7.70 -10.12 7.68
N PHE A 68 8.72 -9.47 8.24
CA PHE A 68 10.00 -9.20 7.60
C PHE A 68 10.64 -10.47 7.04
N LYS A 69 10.74 -11.53 7.87
CA LYS A 69 11.37 -12.79 7.48
C LYS A 69 10.48 -13.60 6.53
N LYS A 70 9.18 -13.71 6.83
CA LYS A 70 8.21 -14.52 6.07
C LYS A 70 8.04 -14.02 4.63
N TYR A 71 8.08 -12.71 4.42
CA TYR A 71 7.83 -12.10 3.11
C TYR A 71 9.09 -11.49 2.47
N PHE A 72 10.28 -11.76 3.01
CA PHE A 72 11.56 -11.21 2.53
C PHE A 72 11.75 -11.34 1.01
N LEU A 73 11.57 -12.54 0.46
CA LEU A 73 11.71 -12.76 -0.99
C LEU A 73 10.58 -12.12 -1.77
N LYS A 74 9.34 -12.19 -1.27
CA LYS A 74 8.17 -11.64 -1.98
C LYS A 74 8.21 -10.12 -2.07
N SER A 75 8.68 -9.44 -1.02
CA SER A 75 8.89 -7.98 -1.04
C SER A 75 9.96 -7.57 -2.04
N TRP A 76 11.02 -8.36 -2.17
CA TRP A 76 12.06 -8.11 -3.16
C TRP A 76 11.56 -8.33 -4.58
N LEU A 77 10.85 -9.42 -4.83
CA LEU A 77 10.23 -9.69 -6.12
C LEU A 77 9.26 -8.57 -6.52
N LEU A 78 8.44 -8.10 -5.58
CA LEU A 78 7.54 -6.96 -5.80
C LEU A 78 8.31 -5.66 -6.10
N THR A 79 9.41 -5.41 -5.38
CA THR A 79 10.24 -4.22 -5.60
C THR A 79 10.89 -4.24 -6.98
N LEU A 80 11.43 -5.39 -7.40
CA LEU A 80 12.00 -5.55 -8.74
C LEU A 80 10.94 -5.39 -9.83
N LEU A 81 9.74 -5.92 -9.61
CA LEU A 81 8.61 -5.75 -10.51
C LEU A 81 8.20 -4.28 -10.63
N ASN A 82 8.16 -3.55 -9.51
CA ASN A 82 7.89 -2.11 -9.51
C ASN A 82 9.00 -1.30 -10.19
N ALA A 83 10.26 -1.62 -9.94
CA ALA A 83 11.40 -0.98 -10.59
C ALA A 83 11.36 -1.19 -12.12
N ALA A 84 11.06 -2.41 -12.58
CA ALA A 84 10.90 -2.72 -13.99
C ALA A 84 9.74 -1.94 -14.63
N ALA A 85 8.57 -1.89 -13.97
CA ALA A 85 7.42 -1.14 -14.46
C ALA A 85 7.72 0.36 -14.58
N LEU A 86 8.33 0.97 -13.55
CA LEU A 86 8.72 2.37 -13.56
C LEU A 86 9.76 2.67 -14.63
N LEU A 87 10.73 1.77 -14.86
CA LEU A 87 11.71 1.91 -15.94
C LEU A 87 11.03 1.91 -17.31
N ILE A 88 10.05 1.03 -17.53
CA ILE A 88 9.26 0.98 -18.77
C ILE A 88 8.51 2.30 -18.97
N PHE A 89 7.81 2.79 -17.94
CA PHE A 89 7.06 4.05 -18.04
C PHE A 89 7.98 5.25 -18.30
N TYR A 90 9.11 5.34 -17.60
CA TYR A 90 10.10 6.40 -17.77
C TYR A 90 10.72 6.39 -19.18
N THR A 91 11.12 5.21 -19.67
CA THR A 91 11.69 5.06 -21.01
C THR A 91 10.69 5.44 -22.09
N ASN A 92 9.42 5.05 -21.96
CA ASN A 92 8.39 5.43 -22.92
C ASN A 92 8.08 6.93 -22.85
N PHE A 93 7.93 7.50 -21.65
CA PHE A 93 7.70 8.93 -21.46
C PHE A 93 8.78 9.78 -22.13
N THR A 94 10.05 9.41 -21.94
CA THR A 94 11.20 10.10 -22.54
C THR A 94 11.27 9.87 -24.05
N PHE A 95 11.02 8.64 -24.52
CA PHE A 95 11.00 8.31 -25.94
C PHE A 95 9.96 9.12 -26.71
N TYR A 96 8.70 9.14 -26.24
CA TYR A 96 7.63 9.86 -26.92
C TYR A 96 7.81 11.37 -26.87
N GLY A 97 8.40 11.91 -25.80
CA GLY A 97 8.74 13.33 -25.71
C GLY A 97 9.86 13.76 -26.65
N ALA A 98 10.88 12.91 -26.84
CA ALA A 98 12.06 13.26 -27.62
C ALA A 98 11.95 12.90 -29.11
N ARG A 99 11.17 11.86 -29.46
CA ARG A 99 11.17 11.26 -30.81
C ARG A 99 9.91 11.50 -31.60
N VAL A 100 8.79 11.87 -30.97
CA VAL A 100 7.51 12.13 -31.66
C VAL A 100 7.21 13.62 -31.59
N ALA A 101 7.28 14.29 -32.74
CA ALA A 101 7.03 15.72 -32.83
C ALA A 101 5.53 16.05 -32.77
N GLY A 102 5.22 17.23 -32.25
CA GLY A 102 3.86 17.78 -32.22
C GLY A 102 2.96 17.16 -31.15
N GLN A 103 1.66 17.42 -31.28
CA GLN A 103 0.65 17.09 -30.28
C GLN A 103 0.54 15.59 -29.95
N TRP A 104 0.86 14.73 -30.92
CA TRP A 104 0.85 13.27 -30.74
C TRP A 104 1.87 12.80 -29.69
N GLY A 105 3.06 13.43 -29.63
CA GLY A 105 4.05 13.14 -28.60
C GLY A 105 3.53 13.42 -27.19
N SER A 106 2.90 14.59 -27.00
CA SER A 106 2.32 15.00 -25.72
C SER A 106 1.15 14.12 -25.27
N ILE A 107 0.28 13.70 -26.19
CA ILE A 107 -0.83 12.77 -25.88
C ILE A 107 -0.29 11.43 -25.38
N LEU A 108 0.72 10.88 -26.06
CA LEU A 108 1.34 9.60 -25.67
C LEU A 108 2.08 9.73 -24.32
N GLN A 109 2.79 10.83 -24.09
CA GLN A 109 3.36 11.11 -22.76
C GLN A 109 2.29 11.13 -21.66
N GLY A 110 1.17 11.82 -21.90
CA GLY A 110 0.04 11.86 -20.98
C GLY A 110 -0.53 10.47 -20.67
N LEU A 111 -0.64 9.61 -21.69
CA LEU A 111 -1.05 8.22 -21.51
C LEU A 111 -0.09 7.45 -20.57
N PHE A 112 1.22 7.54 -20.80
CA PHE A 112 2.20 6.84 -19.96
C PHE A 112 2.25 7.37 -18.52
N VAL A 113 2.02 8.68 -18.32
CA VAL A 113 1.82 9.25 -16.98
C VAL A 113 0.57 8.66 -16.32
N GLY A 114 -0.55 8.61 -17.05
CA GLY A 114 -1.79 8.01 -16.55
C GLY A 114 -1.63 6.53 -16.18
N LEU A 115 -0.92 5.74 -17.01
CA LEU A 115 -0.60 4.35 -16.72
C LEU A 115 0.31 4.21 -15.49
N ALA A 116 1.30 5.10 -15.32
CA ALA A 116 2.16 5.10 -14.14
C ALA A 116 1.38 5.44 -12.86
N VAL A 117 0.47 6.42 -12.91
CA VAL A 117 -0.42 6.76 -11.78
C VAL A 117 -1.31 5.57 -11.43
N MET A 118 -1.97 4.96 -12.42
CA MET A 118 -2.79 3.76 -12.20
C MET A 118 -1.97 2.62 -11.62
N TRP A 119 -0.74 2.41 -12.08
CA TRP A 119 0.16 1.42 -11.53
C TRP A 119 0.45 1.66 -10.05
N CYS A 120 0.76 2.90 -9.65
CA CYS A 120 0.97 3.27 -8.26
C CYS A 120 -0.28 3.04 -7.39
N LEU A 121 -1.47 3.35 -7.92
CA LEU A 121 -2.73 3.09 -7.23
C LEU A 121 -2.97 1.59 -7.01
N ILE A 122 -2.64 0.75 -7.99
CA ILE A 122 -2.72 -0.71 -7.85
C ILE A 122 -1.81 -1.19 -6.72
N GLN A 123 -0.60 -0.63 -6.59
CA GLN A 123 0.35 -1.02 -5.54
C GLN A 123 -0.19 -0.86 -4.12
N LEU A 124 -1.17 0.03 -3.89
CA LEU A 124 -1.83 0.17 -2.59
C LEU A 124 -2.47 -1.14 -2.12
N TYR A 125 -2.97 -1.97 -3.04
CA TYR A 125 -3.70 -3.19 -2.72
C TYR A 125 -2.86 -4.46 -2.86
N VAL A 126 -1.72 -4.41 -3.56
CA VAL A 126 -0.95 -5.63 -3.88
C VAL A 126 -0.49 -6.36 -2.64
N PHE A 127 0.10 -5.64 -1.69
CA PHE A 127 0.68 -6.27 -0.50
C PHE A 127 -0.39 -6.77 0.48
N PRO A 128 -1.42 -5.98 0.85
CA PRO A 128 -2.52 -6.51 1.65
C PRO A 128 -3.21 -7.71 1.00
N MET A 129 -3.44 -7.67 -0.31
CA MET A 129 -4.04 -8.80 -1.02
C MET A 129 -3.15 -10.05 -1.01
N LEU A 130 -1.83 -9.88 -0.97
CA LEU A 130 -0.89 -10.99 -0.81
C LEU A 130 -0.98 -11.64 0.59
N LEU A 131 -1.33 -10.85 1.61
CA LEU A 131 -1.50 -11.33 2.99
C LEU A 131 -2.79 -12.11 3.18
N GLU A 132 -3.86 -11.70 2.49
CA GLU A 132 -5.20 -12.32 2.58
C GLU A 132 -5.34 -13.60 1.73
N GLN A 133 -4.35 -13.93 0.91
CA GLN A 133 -4.35 -15.18 0.13
C GLN A 133 -3.94 -16.39 0.99
N GLU A 134 -4.67 -17.51 0.85
CA GLU A 134 -4.26 -18.80 1.41
C GLU A 134 -2.86 -19.20 0.94
N GLU A 135 -2.63 -19.07 -0.37
CA GLU A 135 -1.32 -19.23 -0.98
C GLU A 135 -0.80 -17.87 -1.50
N PRO A 136 0.25 -17.29 -0.89
CA PRO A 136 0.72 -15.94 -1.20
C PRO A 136 1.45 -15.89 -2.56
N ARG A 137 0.68 -15.88 -3.66
CA ARG A 137 1.18 -15.88 -5.04
C ARG A 137 1.19 -14.45 -5.58
N LEU A 138 2.38 -13.90 -5.82
CA LEU A 138 2.55 -12.48 -6.18
C LEU A 138 1.77 -12.04 -7.42
N LEU A 139 1.77 -12.85 -8.49
CA LEU A 139 1.05 -12.52 -9.72
C LEU A 139 -0.48 -12.53 -9.52
N LEU A 140 -0.98 -13.43 -8.67
CA LEU A 140 -2.40 -13.47 -8.31
C LEU A 140 -2.76 -12.23 -7.48
N ALA A 141 -1.91 -11.84 -6.53
CA ALA A 141 -2.10 -10.63 -5.74
C ALA A 141 -2.11 -9.38 -6.62
N LEU A 142 -1.19 -9.28 -7.59
CA LEU A 142 -1.15 -8.16 -8.54
C LEU A 142 -2.42 -8.11 -9.41
N ARG A 143 -2.87 -9.26 -9.93
CA ARG A 143 -4.11 -9.34 -10.72
C ARG A 143 -5.31 -8.89 -9.88
N ASN A 144 -5.45 -9.41 -8.66
CA ASN A 144 -6.58 -9.11 -7.80
C ASN A 144 -6.57 -7.66 -7.31
N ALA A 145 -5.39 -7.11 -7.00
CA ALA A 145 -5.20 -5.70 -6.69
C ALA A 145 -5.58 -4.79 -7.86
N ALA A 146 -5.23 -5.18 -9.09
CA ALA A 146 -5.65 -4.46 -10.29
C ALA A 146 -7.17 -4.48 -10.44
N LEU A 147 -7.79 -5.66 -10.32
CA LEU A 147 -9.26 -5.78 -10.37
C LEU A 147 -9.94 -4.92 -9.31
N MET A 148 -9.41 -4.89 -8.09
CA MET A 148 -9.93 -4.08 -6.99
C MET A 148 -9.83 -2.57 -7.29
N ALA A 149 -8.67 -2.10 -7.77
CA ALA A 149 -8.47 -0.71 -8.17
C ALA A 149 -9.43 -0.28 -9.30
N PHE A 150 -9.70 -1.16 -10.26
CA PHE A 150 -10.64 -0.89 -11.37
C PHE A 150 -12.10 -1.06 -10.99
N ALA A 151 -12.42 -1.92 -10.01
CA ALA A 151 -13.79 -2.12 -9.52
C ALA A 151 -14.26 -0.95 -8.65
N SER A 152 -13.34 -0.24 -7.99
CA SER A 152 -13.66 0.89 -7.11
C SER A 152 -12.80 2.15 -7.36
N PRO A 153 -12.77 2.68 -8.60
CA PRO A 153 -11.78 3.66 -9.03
C PRO A 153 -11.89 4.99 -8.26
N ILE A 154 -13.10 5.43 -7.92
CA ILE A 154 -13.30 6.66 -7.14
C ILE A 154 -12.77 6.48 -5.71
N ALA A 155 -13.02 5.34 -5.08
CA ALA A 155 -12.54 5.07 -3.73
C ALA A 155 -11.01 4.98 -3.73
N THR A 156 -10.42 4.30 -4.71
CA THR A 156 -8.97 4.20 -4.89
C THR A 156 -8.31 5.56 -5.12
N LEU A 157 -8.88 6.41 -5.99
CA LEU A 157 -8.36 7.75 -6.24
C LEU A 157 -8.43 8.64 -5.00
N VAL A 158 -9.57 8.65 -4.31
CA VAL A 158 -9.74 9.46 -3.08
C VAL A 158 -8.78 8.97 -2.01
N LEU A 159 -8.65 7.66 -1.80
CA LEU A 159 -7.71 7.09 -0.84
C LEU A 159 -6.26 7.45 -1.20
N GLY A 160 -5.88 7.32 -2.48
CA GLY A 160 -4.57 7.72 -2.97
C GLY A 160 -4.26 9.19 -2.69
N VAL A 161 -5.22 10.09 -2.94
CA VAL A 161 -5.08 11.51 -2.61
C VAL A 161 -4.92 11.75 -1.11
N LEU A 162 -5.71 11.07 -0.27
CA LEU A 162 -5.59 11.17 1.19
C LEU A 162 -4.21 10.69 1.67
N LEU A 163 -3.69 9.60 1.12
CA LEU A 163 -2.36 9.09 1.47
C LEU A 163 -1.23 10.00 0.99
N VAL A 164 -1.36 10.60 -0.20
CA VAL A 164 -0.41 11.62 -0.68
C VAL A 164 -0.45 12.84 0.23
N ALA A 165 -1.64 13.31 0.63
CA ALA A 165 -1.78 14.42 1.56
C ALA A 165 -1.11 14.10 2.92
N THR A 166 -1.32 12.90 3.46
CA THR A 166 -0.63 12.42 4.67
C THR A 166 0.88 12.44 4.50
N ALA A 167 1.41 11.94 3.38
CA ALA A 167 2.84 11.95 3.09
C ALA A 167 3.42 13.37 3.03
N LEU A 168 2.72 14.30 2.37
CA LEU A 168 3.12 15.70 2.29
C LEU A 168 3.08 16.39 3.66
N LEU A 169 2.04 16.15 4.45
CA LEU A 169 1.94 16.66 5.83
C LEU A 169 3.05 16.10 6.72
N SER A 170 3.34 14.80 6.61
CA SER A 170 4.43 14.15 7.35
C SER A 170 5.79 14.74 6.99
N PHE A 171 6.01 15.09 5.73
CA PHE A 171 7.25 15.74 5.31
C PHE A 171 7.34 17.20 5.81
N ALA A 172 6.24 17.95 5.73
CA ALA A 172 6.19 19.36 6.15
C ALA A 172 6.31 19.55 7.67
N LEU A 173 5.73 18.65 8.47
CA LEU A 173 5.68 18.73 9.94
C LEU A 173 6.89 18.05 10.63
N ALA A 174 7.86 17.57 9.86
CA ALA A 174 9.11 16.96 10.32
C ALA A 174 8.94 15.70 11.22
N LEU A 175 10.02 15.36 11.94
CA LEU A 175 10.31 14.08 12.61
C LEU A 175 9.12 13.35 13.28
N PRO A 176 8.24 13.97 14.09
CA PRO A 176 7.17 13.22 14.77
C PRO A 176 6.15 12.58 13.81
N PHE A 177 5.86 13.21 12.67
CA PHE A 177 4.91 12.66 11.69
C PHE A 177 5.57 11.74 10.65
N ALA A 178 6.88 11.86 10.44
CA ALA A 178 7.63 10.88 9.66
C ALA A 178 7.55 9.47 10.28
N VAL A 179 7.49 9.41 11.61
CA VAL A 179 7.34 8.16 12.40
C VAL A 179 5.89 7.66 12.44
N ALA A 180 4.93 8.34 11.79
CA ALA A 180 3.56 7.85 11.64
C ALA A 180 3.27 7.35 10.22
N LEU A 181 3.98 7.90 9.22
CA LEU A 181 3.62 7.79 7.80
C LEU A 181 3.42 6.35 7.32
N MET A 182 4.42 5.49 7.49
CA MET A 182 4.34 4.14 6.91
C MET A 182 3.29 3.27 7.61
N ALA A 183 3.12 3.41 8.93
CA ALA A 183 2.03 2.76 9.66
C ALA A 183 0.65 3.18 9.12
N VAL A 184 0.40 4.48 8.94
CA VAL A 184 -0.90 4.97 8.43
C VAL A 184 -1.14 4.49 7.00
N VAL A 185 -0.12 4.50 6.14
CA VAL A 185 -0.23 3.99 4.76
C VAL A 185 -0.58 2.49 4.77
N CYS A 186 0.13 1.68 5.55
CA CYS A 186 -0.11 0.24 5.60
C CYS A 186 -1.45 -0.10 6.24
N LEU A 187 -1.87 0.58 7.31
CA LEU A 187 -3.19 0.42 7.91
C LEU A 187 -4.30 0.76 6.91
N ALA A 188 -4.23 1.93 6.28
CA ALA A 188 -5.22 2.35 5.30
C ALA A 188 -5.30 1.40 4.10
N ALA A 189 -4.17 0.85 3.65
CA ALA A 189 -4.11 -0.13 2.59
C ALA A 189 -4.75 -1.48 3.00
N ASN A 190 -4.45 -1.97 4.21
CA ASN A 190 -5.07 -3.19 4.74
C ASN A 190 -6.58 -2.99 4.92
N GLU A 191 -6.99 -1.95 5.64
CA GLU A 191 -8.41 -1.58 5.82
C GLU A 191 -9.16 -1.43 4.50
N ALA A 192 -8.53 -0.86 3.48
CA ALA A 192 -9.14 -0.74 2.16
C ALA A 192 -9.42 -2.11 1.54
N VAL A 193 -8.46 -3.04 1.59
CA VAL A 193 -8.66 -4.40 1.07
C VAL A 193 -9.74 -5.12 1.87
N LEU A 194 -9.70 -5.08 3.20
CA LEU A 194 -10.68 -5.76 4.03
C LEU A 194 -12.10 -5.21 3.80
N THR A 195 -12.24 -3.89 3.74
CA THR A 195 -13.51 -3.22 3.47
C THR A 195 -14.04 -3.58 2.09
N LEU A 196 -13.20 -3.53 1.05
CA LEU A 196 -13.63 -3.84 -0.32
C LEU A 196 -13.95 -5.33 -0.51
N LEU A 197 -13.25 -6.24 0.17
CA LEU A 197 -13.58 -7.66 0.15
C LEU A 197 -14.95 -7.94 0.79
N VAL A 198 -15.33 -7.19 1.83
CA VAL A 198 -16.68 -7.23 2.42
C VAL A 198 -17.71 -6.63 1.47
N GLU A 199 -17.44 -5.46 0.88
CA GLU A 199 -18.33 -4.81 -0.10
C GLU A 199 -18.59 -5.69 -1.33
N PHE A 200 -17.61 -6.51 -1.75
CA PHE A 200 -17.76 -7.46 -2.85
C PHE A 200 -18.34 -8.83 -2.44
N GLY A 201 -18.65 -9.04 -1.15
CA GLY A 201 -19.21 -10.29 -0.64
C GLY A 201 -18.24 -11.49 -0.68
N ILE A 202 -16.94 -11.24 -0.84
CA ILE A 202 -15.90 -12.28 -0.83
C ILE A 202 -15.55 -12.66 0.62
N ARG A 203 -15.67 -11.71 1.54
CA ARG A 203 -15.39 -11.87 2.97
C ARG A 203 -16.63 -11.57 3.80
N LYS A 204 -16.91 -12.37 4.83
CA LYS A 204 -17.95 -12.08 5.83
C LYS A 204 -17.55 -10.87 6.70
N PRO A 205 -18.49 -10.02 7.11
CA PRO A 205 -18.20 -8.90 8.01
C PRO A 205 -17.73 -9.42 9.39
N PRO A 206 -16.88 -8.65 10.11
CA PRO A 206 -16.32 -9.08 11.40
C PRO A 206 -17.37 -9.48 12.44
N GLU A 207 -18.54 -8.83 12.42
CA GLU A 207 -19.65 -9.08 13.37
C GLU A 207 -20.26 -10.48 13.23
N GLU A 208 -20.24 -11.07 12.03
CA GLU A 208 -20.75 -12.41 11.76
C GLU A 208 -19.72 -13.50 12.12
N VAL A 209 -18.43 -13.20 11.98
CA VAL A 209 -17.35 -14.16 12.30
C VAL A 209 -17.17 -14.32 13.81
N ALA A 210 -17.48 -13.30 14.61
CA ALA A 210 -17.39 -13.37 16.08
C ALA A 210 -18.52 -14.21 16.73
N GLN A 211 -19.52 -14.62 15.95
CA GLN A 211 -20.66 -15.42 16.41
C GLN A 211 -20.56 -16.92 16.03
N GLU A 212 -19.53 -17.32 15.27
CA GLU A 212 -19.20 -18.71 14.92
C GLU A 212 -18.11 -19.27 15.85
#